data_AF-A0A0D9WZB8-F1
#
_entry.id   AF-A0A0D9WZB8-F1
#
_cell.length_a   1.000
_cell.length_b   1.000
_cell.length_c   1.000
_cell.angle_alpha   90.00
_cell.angle_beta   90.00
_cell.angle_gamma   90.00
#
_symmetry.space_group_name_H-M   'P 1'
#
loop_
_entity.id
_entity.type
_entity.pdbx_description
1 polymer ?
#
loop_
_entity_poly.entity_id
_entity_poly.type
_entity_poly.pdbx_seq_one_letter_code
_entity_poly.pdbx_strand_id
1 'polypeptide(L)'
;MEATIFIVNTGARLEHSVLAAIADGRCTGGIPHPPVYLIGPVLSLTLSKTEPKQQLHDECVRWLDSHPPDSVLLLCFGGKGIVTPPRVTAIAAALDRYTEHRFLWVLRGPPVDRRRDNIVEAAELERAVRTLMGVDSEEGRKARNMAAEMMAAYRKAVKKGESSDIAFKRLTKEIWQGAVVPKK
;
A
#
# COMPACT_ATOMS: atom_id res chain seq x y z
N MET A 1 -27.43 -11.98 -5.82
CA MET A 1 -27.43 -11.13 -4.60
C MET A 1 -26.81 -9.81 -5.01
N GLU A 2 -27.58 -8.71 -5.00
CA GLU A 2 -27.10 -7.39 -5.48
C GLU A 2 -26.78 -6.46 -4.31
N ALA A 3 -25.60 -5.82 -4.39
CA ALA A 3 -25.15 -4.81 -3.44
C ALA A 3 -26.03 -3.56 -3.52
N THR A 4 -26.36 -2.96 -2.37
CA THR A 4 -27.13 -1.71 -2.29
C THR A 4 -26.26 -0.47 -2.29
N ILE A 5 -24.99 -0.61 -1.88
CA ILE A 5 -23.97 0.42 -1.88
C ILE A 5 -22.57 -0.20 -2.07
N PHE A 6 -21.61 0.61 -2.49
CA PHE A 6 -20.19 0.28 -2.50
C PHE A 6 -19.42 1.21 -1.57
N ILE A 7 -18.67 0.64 -0.63
CA ILE A 7 -17.73 1.36 0.21
C ILE A 7 -16.33 1.03 -0.32
N VAL A 8 -15.60 2.05 -0.76
CA VAL A 8 -14.29 1.87 -1.40
C VAL A 8 -13.23 2.57 -0.57
N ASN A 9 -12.19 1.83 -0.22
CA ASN A 9 -11.03 2.34 0.51
C ASN A 9 -10.06 3.05 -0.46
N THR A 10 -10.50 4.18 -0.99
CA THR A 10 -9.75 5.00 -1.96
C THR A 10 -10.10 6.47 -1.81
N GLY A 11 -9.40 7.34 -2.54
CA GLY A 11 -9.66 8.78 -2.61
C GLY A 11 -9.95 9.24 -4.04
N ALA A 12 -10.81 10.26 -4.19
CA ALA A 12 -11.26 10.75 -5.50
C ALA A 12 -10.10 11.19 -6.43
N ARG A 13 -8.99 11.66 -5.86
CA ARG A 13 -7.81 12.10 -6.63
C ARG A 13 -6.97 10.95 -7.19
N LEU A 14 -7.07 9.72 -6.66
CA LEU A 14 -6.26 8.60 -7.12
C LEU A 14 -6.86 7.91 -8.33
N GLU A 15 -8.15 7.64 -8.24
CA GLU A 15 -8.84 6.76 -9.17
C GLU A 15 -9.79 7.54 -10.06
N HIS A 16 -9.43 8.78 -10.40
CA HIS A 16 -10.31 9.68 -11.14
C HIS A 16 -10.86 9.04 -12.43
N SER A 17 -10.00 8.37 -13.21
CA SER A 17 -10.40 7.68 -14.45
C SER A 17 -11.36 6.52 -14.21
N VAL A 18 -11.14 5.74 -13.14
CA VAL A 18 -11.98 4.60 -12.75
C VAL A 18 -13.33 5.10 -12.24
N LEU A 19 -13.32 6.14 -11.40
CA LEU A 19 -14.53 6.75 -10.85
C LEU A 19 -15.38 7.41 -11.94
N ALA A 20 -14.75 8.06 -12.91
CA ALA A 20 -15.44 8.57 -14.09
C ALA A 20 -16.07 7.41 -14.90
N ALA A 21 -15.34 6.32 -15.14
CA ALA A 21 -15.89 5.17 -15.85
C ALA A 21 -17.09 4.53 -15.15
N ILE A 22 -17.06 4.49 -13.82
CA ILE A 22 -18.19 4.04 -13.01
C ILE A 22 -19.37 5.00 -13.19
N ALA A 23 -19.16 6.31 -13.00
CA ALA A 23 -20.20 7.33 -13.13
C ALA A 23 -20.84 7.38 -14.53
N ASP A 24 -20.03 7.14 -15.58
CA ASP A 24 -20.47 7.07 -16.97
C ASP A 24 -21.24 5.78 -17.32
N GLY A 25 -21.38 4.83 -16.37
CA GLY A 25 -22.01 3.53 -16.61
C GLY A 25 -21.20 2.59 -17.52
N ARG A 26 -19.91 2.90 -17.76
CA ARG A 26 -19.03 2.08 -18.62
C ARG A 26 -18.70 0.73 -17.99
N CYS A 27 -18.79 0.62 -16.67
CA CYS A 27 -18.55 -0.62 -15.93
C CYS A 27 -19.76 -1.56 -15.87
N THR A 28 -20.94 -1.08 -16.26
CA THR A 28 -22.24 -1.73 -16.01
C THR A 28 -23.13 -1.82 -17.25
N GLY A 29 -22.57 -1.57 -18.45
CA GLY A 29 -23.34 -1.62 -19.70
C GLY A 29 -24.46 -0.58 -19.76
N GLY A 30 -24.27 0.58 -19.13
CA GLY A 30 -25.27 1.65 -19.04
C GLY A 30 -26.29 1.49 -17.91
N ILE A 31 -26.23 0.41 -17.13
CA ILE A 31 -27.09 0.23 -15.95
C ILE A 31 -26.58 1.14 -14.81
N PRO A 32 -27.44 1.92 -14.15
CA PRO A 32 -27.01 2.72 -12.99
C PRO A 32 -26.36 1.87 -11.91
N HIS A 33 -25.15 2.25 -11.49
CA HIS A 33 -24.46 1.56 -10.41
C HIS A 33 -25.03 2.00 -9.04
N PRO A 34 -25.02 1.12 -8.02
CA PRO A 34 -25.27 1.52 -6.63
C PRO A 34 -24.36 2.66 -6.17
N PRO A 35 -24.80 3.51 -5.22
CA PRO A 35 -23.99 4.61 -4.70
C PRO A 35 -22.61 4.15 -4.21
N VAL A 36 -21.57 4.91 -4.55
CA VAL A 36 -20.18 4.65 -4.19
C VAL A 36 -19.69 5.68 -3.17
N TYR A 37 -19.14 5.21 -2.05
CA TYR A 37 -18.58 6.04 -0.98
C TYR A 37 -17.08 5.80 -0.89
N LEU A 38 -16.32 6.85 -1.16
CA LEU A 38 -14.85 6.83 -1.10
C LEU A 38 -14.43 7.30 0.29
N ILE A 39 -14.05 6.36 1.14
CA ILE A 39 -13.74 6.65 2.55
C ILE A 39 -12.24 6.57 2.86
N GLY A 40 -11.41 6.49 1.83
CA GLY A 40 -9.99 6.16 1.97
C GLY A 40 -9.03 7.32 2.23
N PRO A 41 -7.80 7.01 2.66
CA PRO A 41 -7.35 5.66 2.99
C PRO A 41 -7.68 5.33 4.46
N VAL A 42 -8.37 4.22 4.67
CA VAL A 42 -8.61 3.61 5.97
C VAL A 42 -7.42 2.70 6.26
N LEU A 43 -6.51 3.18 7.09
CA LEU A 43 -5.29 2.48 7.49
C LEU A 43 -5.35 2.20 9.00
N SER A 44 -5.07 0.96 9.39
CA SER A 44 -4.83 0.62 10.79
C SER A 44 -3.34 0.82 11.09
N LEU A 45 -3.00 1.99 11.62
CA LEU A 45 -1.63 2.33 12.02
C LEU A 45 -1.36 2.05 13.50
N THR A 46 -2.38 1.61 14.24
CA THR A 46 -2.25 1.15 15.62
C THR A 46 -1.64 -0.25 15.65
N LEU A 47 -0.38 -0.34 16.06
CA LEU A 47 0.30 -1.62 16.25
C LEU A 47 -0.13 -2.25 17.58
N SER A 48 -0.52 -3.54 17.55
CA SER A 48 -0.79 -4.29 18.77
C SER A 48 0.52 -4.59 19.50
N LYS A 49 0.67 -4.02 20.69
CA LYS A 49 1.87 -4.16 21.51
C LYS A 49 1.80 -5.46 22.32
N THR A 50 2.42 -6.52 21.81
CA THR A 50 2.81 -7.67 22.64
C THR A 50 4.29 -7.54 22.97
N GLU A 51 4.72 -7.74 24.21
CA GLU A 51 6.06 -7.36 24.69
C GLU A 51 7.25 -7.81 23.80
N PRO A 52 7.33 -9.04 23.26
CA PRO A 52 8.44 -9.43 22.40
C PRO A 52 8.47 -8.70 21.05
N LYS A 53 7.29 -8.31 20.53
CA LYS A 53 7.18 -7.57 19.28
C LYS A 53 7.50 -6.09 19.46
N GLN A 54 7.32 -5.56 20.66
CA GLN A 54 7.60 -4.16 20.97
C GLN A 54 9.12 -3.89 21.01
N GLN A 55 9.91 -4.77 21.63
CA GLN A 55 11.36 -4.60 21.70
C GLN A 55 12.00 -4.61 20.30
N LEU A 56 11.66 -5.60 19.47
CA LEU A 56 12.11 -5.68 18.08
C LEU A 56 11.66 -4.47 17.25
N HIS A 57 10.42 -3.99 17.46
CA HIS A 57 9.94 -2.77 16.81
C HIS A 57 10.83 -1.57 17.16
N ASP A 58 11.12 -1.37 18.44
CA ASP A 58 11.88 -0.21 18.90
C ASP A 58 13.35 -0.28 18.46
N GLU A 59 13.93 -1.49 18.38
CA GLU A 59 15.25 -1.71 17.78
C GLU A 59 15.27 -1.36 16.29
N CYS A 60 14.29 -1.84 15.53
CA CYS A 60 14.15 -1.51 14.10
C CYS A 60 14.00 0.00 13.87
N VAL A 61 13.17 0.68 14.67
CA VAL A 61 12.98 2.13 14.56
C VAL A 61 14.29 2.87 14.90
N ARG A 62 14.97 2.51 15.99
CA ARG A 62 16.28 3.11 16.32
C ARG A 62 17.32 2.89 15.22
N TRP A 63 17.34 1.71 14.62
CA TRP A 63 18.23 1.44 13.50
C TRP A 63 17.90 2.32 12.29
N LEU A 64 16.61 2.46 11.94
CA LEU A 64 16.17 3.36 10.85
C LEU A 64 16.55 4.82 11.13
N ASP A 65 16.33 5.31 12.36
CA ASP A 65 16.63 6.68 12.76
C ASP A 65 18.13 7.01 12.71
N SER A 66 19.01 5.99 12.74
CA SER A 66 20.46 6.18 12.63
C SER A 66 20.96 6.42 11.19
N HIS A 67 20.07 6.41 10.20
CA HIS A 67 20.39 6.53 8.78
C HIS A 67 19.86 7.85 8.19
N PRO A 68 20.49 8.39 7.12
CA PRO A 68 19.96 9.56 6.43
C PRO A 68 18.53 9.33 5.90
N PRO A 69 17.70 10.38 5.77
CA PRO A 69 16.41 10.29 5.09
C PRO A 69 16.55 9.70 3.69
N ASP A 70 15.55 8.94 3.25
CA ASP A 70 15.46 8.34 1.90
C ASP A 70 16.64 7.41 1.51
N SER A 71 17.41 6.91 2.49
CA SER A 71 18.61 6.09 2.24
C SER A 71 18.44 4.58 2.47
N VAL A 72 17.31 4.16 3.05
CA VAL A 72 17.04 2.75 3.40
C VAL A 72 15.92 2.18 2.52
N LEU A 73 16.19 1.06 1.85
CA LEU A 73 15.20 0.29 1.12
C LEU A 73 14.43 -0.64 2.06
N LEU A 74 13.10 -0.48 2.15
CA LEU A 74 12.24 -1.47 2.79
C LEU A 74 11.85 -2.57 1.78
N LEU A 75 12.26 -3.81 2.04
CA LEU A 75 11.82 -4.99 1.30
C LEU A 75 10.79 -5.77 2.12
N CYS A 76 9.54 -5.82 1.65
CA CYS A 76 8.45 -6.49 2.35
C CYS A 76 7.41 -7.05 1.37
N PHE A 77 7.08 -8.34 1.52
CA PHE A 77 6.10 -9.04 0.67
C PHE A 77 4.69 -9.09 1.27
N GLY A 78 4.46 -8.32 2.33
CA GLY A 78 3.16 -8.20 2.99
C GLY A 78 2.72 -9.46 3.76
N GLY A 79 1.44 -9.48 4.13
CA GLY A 79 0.88 -10.47 5.04
C GLY A 79 0.93 -11.92 4.54
N LYS A 80 0.76 -12.09 3.22
CA LYS A 80 0.60 -13.37 2.52
C LYS A 80 1.80 -13.73 1.63
N GLY A 81 2.82 -12.87 1.58
CA GLY A 81 4.04 -13.14 0.83
C GLY A 81 4.86 -14.20 1.52
N ILE A 82 5.11 -15.31 0.82
CA ILE A 82 6.03 -16.37 1.24
C ILE A 82 7.13 -16.41 0.18
N VAL A 83 8.38 -16.37 0.63
CA VAL A 83 9.56 -16.46 -0.23
C VAL A 83 10.24 -17.80 0.07
N THR A 84 10.48 -18.60 -0.97
CA THR A 84 11.15 -19.91 -0.83
C THR A 84 12.65 -19.74 -0.55
N PRO A 85 13.36 -20.74 0.00
CA PRO A 85 14.77 -20.58 0.39
C PRO A 85 15.67 -20.24 -0.78
N PRO A 86 15.57 -20.90 -1.94
CA PRO A 86 16.36 -20.51 -3.11
C PRO A 86 16.17 -19.05 -3.49
N ARG A 87 14.95 -18.50 -3.34
CA ARG A 87 14.69 -17.08 -3.58
C ARG A 87 15.26 -16.18 -2.50
N VAL A 88 15.17 -16.57 -1.24
CA VAL A 88 15.82 -15.83 -0.15
C VAL A 88 17.32 -15.73 -0.42
N THR A 89 17.97 -16.85 -0.77
CA THR A 89 19.39 -16.88 -1.11
C THR A 89 19.71 -16.01 -2.33
N ALA A 90 18.91 -16.07 -3.40
CA ALA A 90 19.12 -15.27 -4.59
C ALA A 90 18.97 -13.76 -4.32
N ILE A 91 17.95 -13.37 -3.55
CA ILE A 91 17.72 -11.98 -3.14
C ILE A 91 18.83 -11.51 -2.21
N ALA A 92 19.23 -12.31 -1.22
CA ALA A 92 20.34 -11.99 -0.32
C ALA A 92 21.65 -11.78 -1.10
N ALA A 93 22.01 -12.72 -1.98
CA ALA A 93 23.19 -12.61 -2.83
C ALA A 93 23.13 -11.43 -3.81
N ALA A 94 21.93 -11.01 -4.23
CA ALA A 94 21.76 -9.75 -4.96
C ALA A 94 22.07 -8.57 -4.04
N LEU A 95 21.39 -8.45 -2.90
CA LEU A 95 21.58 -7.35 -1.94
C LEU A 95 23.04 -7.22 -1.48
N ASP A 96 23.73 -8.33 -1.19
CA ASP A 96 25.13 -8.35 -0.75
C ASP A 96 26.10 -7.82 -1.81
N ARG A 97 25.81 -8.07 -3.10
CA ARG A 97 26.63 -7.56 -4.21
C ARG A 97 26.49 -6.05 -4.39
N TYR A 98 25.43 -5.44 -3.87
CA TYR A 98 25.11 -4.02 -4.06
C TYR A 98 25.17 -3.29 -2.71
N THR A 99 26.39 -2.95 -2.31
CA THR A 99 26.74 -2.34 -1.02
C THR A 99 26.35 -0.87 -0.87
N GLU A 100 25.87 -0.23 -1.95
CA GLU A 100 25.62 1.22 -2.01
C GLU A 100 24.38 1.65 -1.24
N HIS A 101 23.45 0.74 -0.94
CA HIS A 101 22.20 1.05 -0.26
C HIS A 101 21.99 0.18 0.97
N ARG A 102 21.46 0.81 2.03
CA ARG A 102 21.04 0.11 3.25
C ARG A 102 19.66 -0.47 3.01
N PHE A 103 19.36 -1.63 3.59
CA PHE A 103 18.07 -2.27 3.44
C PHE A 103 17.54 -2.81 4.77
N LEU A 104 16.22 -2.76 4.91
CA LEU A 104 15.46 -3.44 5.95
C LEU A 104 14.57 -4.48 5.28
N TRP A 105 14.83 -5.76 5.53
CA TRP A 105 14.08 -6.85 4.89
C TRP A 105 13.22 -7.61 5.90
N VAL A 106 11.91 -7.62 5.67
CA VAL A 106 10.96 -8.41 6.46
C VAL A 106 10.80 -9.81 5.85
N LEU A 107 11.43 -10.80 6.48
CA LEU A 107 11.29 -12.24 6.16
C LEU A 107 10.23 -12.91 7.05
N ARG A 108 9.50 -13.90 6.51
CA ARG A 108 8.48 -14.64 7.25
C ARG A 108 8.59 -16.15 7.05
N GLY A 109 8.64 -16.86 8.18
CA GLY A 109 8.35 -18.30 8.32
C GLY A 109 9.38 -19.25 7.71
N PRO A 110 9.35 -20.54 8.10
CA PRO A 110 10.03 -21.57 7.35
C PRO A 110 9.34 -21.76 6.00
N PRO A 111 10.07 -22.27 5.01
CA PRO A 111 9.68 -22.16 3.63
C PRO A 111 8.63 -23.21 3.31
N VAL A 112 7.41 -22.77 3.02
CA VAL A 112 6.40 -23.67 2.47
C VAL A 112 6.58 -23.70 0.96
N ASP A 113 6.84 -24.89 0.44
CA ASP A 113 7.00 -25.14 -1.00
C ASP A 113 5.66 -24.92 -1.70
N ARG A 114 5.41 -23.67 -2.10
CA ARG A 114 4.30 -23.31 -2.98
C ARG A 114 4.89 -23.02 -4.34
N ARG A 115 4.69 -23.97 -5.26
CA ARG A 115 5.05 -23.91 -6.69
C ARG A 115 4.35 -22.74 -7.41
N ARG A 116 4.87 -21.53 -7.24
CA ARG A 116 4.63 -20.43 -8.17
C ARG A 116 5.98 -19.84 -8.53
N ASP A 117 6.60 -20.40 -9.55
CA ASP A 117 7.94 -20.05 -10.03
C ASP A 117 7.93 -18.80 -10.91
N ASN A 118 7.71 -17.64 -10.29
CA ASN A 118 8.13 -16.35 -10.83
C ASN A 118 9.37 -15.92 -10.03
N ILE A 119 10.55 -16.32 -10.51
CA ILE A 119 11.83 -15.93 -9.92
C ILE A 119 12.12 -14.50 -10.39
N VAL A 120 12.25 -13.57 -9.45
CA VAL A 120 12.85 -12.25 -9.74
C VAL A 120 14.35 -12.48 -9.78
N GLU A 121 14.95 -12.32 -10.94
CA GLU A 121 16.38 -12.48 -11.11
C GLU A 121 17.14 -11.39 -10.34
N ALA A 122 18.34 -11.71 -9.84
CA ALA A 122 19.17 -10.76 -9.09
C ALA A 122 19.42 -9.46 -9.86
N ALA A 123 19.59 -9.54 -11.19
CA ALA A 123 19.77 -8.39 -12.06
C ALA A 123 18.50 -7.54 -12.22
N GLU A 124 17.31 -8.14 -12.07
CA GLU A 124 16.05 -7.39 -12.07
C GLU A 124 15.89 -6.62 -10.75
N LEU A 125 16.18 -7.26 -9.62
CA LEU A 125 16.20 -6.58 -8.33
C LEU A 125 17.22 -5.45 -8.32
N GLU A 126 18.43 -5.66 -8.84
CA GLU A 126 19.44 -4.60 -8.97
C GLU A 126 18.90 -3.41 -9.76
N ARG A 127 18.39 -3.66 -10.97
CA ARG A 127 17.86 -2.58 -11.81
C ARG A 127 16.74 -1.83 -11.11
N ALA A 128 15.87 -2.52 -10.38
CA ALA A 128 14.82 -1.90 -9.59
C ALA A 128 15.40 -1.03 -8.47
N VAL A 129 16.40 -1.51 -7.72
CA VAL A 129 17.04 -0.76 -6.64
C VAL A 129 17.78 0.46 -7.19
N ARG A 130 18.57 0.32 -8.26
CA ARG A 130 19.30 1.44 -8.88
C ARG A 130 18.34 2.49 -9.44
N THR A 131 17.27 2.05 -10.10
CA THR A 131 16.23 2.97 -10.60
C THR A 131 15.52 3.68 -9.44
N LEU A 132 15.22 2.98 -8.34
CA LEU A 132 14.45 3.58 -7.25
C LEU A 132 15.30 4.45 -6.31
N MET A 133 16.53 4.03 -6.01
CA MET A 133 17.38 4.59 -4.95
C MET A 133 18.63 5.30 -5.48
N GLY A 134 18.93 5.17 -6.78
CA GLY A 134 20.08 5.84 -7.39
C GLY A 134 19.98 7.35 -7.22
N VAL A 135 21.08 7.97 -6.75
CA VAL A 135 21.16 9.42 -6.50
C VAL A 135 20.86 10.20 -7.78
N ASP A 136 21.36 9.71 -8.92
CA ASP A 136 21.19 10.31 -10.23
C ASP A 136 19.98 9.76 -11.01
N SER A 137 19.15 8.90 -10.38
CA SER A 137 17.97 8.36 -11.07
C SER A 137 16.81 9.36 -11.06
N GLU A 138 16.56 9.91 -12.25
CA GLU A 138 15.42 10.79 -12.51
C GLU A 138 14.09 10.05 -12.35
N GLU A 139 14.03 8.78 -12.76
CA GLU A 139 12.87 7.90 -12.58
C GLU A 139 12.58 7.69 -11.09
N GLY A 140 13.60 7.36 -10.30
CA GLY A 140 13.47 7.19 -8.85
C GLY A 140 13.01 8.48 -8.16
N ARG A 141 13.59 9.63 -8.53
CA ARG A 141 13.18 10.93 -8.02
C ARG A 141 11.71 11.24 -8.36
N LYS A 142 11.29 11.02 -9.60
CA LYS A 142 9.89 11.18 -10.03
C LYS A 142 8.95 10.26 -9.24
N ALA A 143 9.33 8.99 -9.06
CA ALA A 143 8.53 8.02 -8.31
C ALA A 143 8.36 8.44 -6.83
N ARG A 144 9.43 8.89 -6.17
CA ARG A 144 9.38 9.39 -4.78
C ARG A 144 8.54 10.66 -4.65
N ASN A 145 8.70 11.61 -5.58
CA ASN A 145 7.90 12.84 -5.59
C ASN A 145 6.41 12.53 -5.79
N MET A 146 6.08 11.66 -6.74
CA MET A 146 4.71 11.21 -6.96
C MET A 146 4.13 10.53 -5.70
N ALA A 147 4.90 9.68 -5.04
CA ALA A 147 4.48 9.04 -3.80
C ALA A 147 4.25 10.06 -2.66
N ALA A 148 5.10 11.08 -2.53
CA ALA A 148 4.95 12.15 -1.55
C ALA A 148 3.71 13.01 -1.81
N GLU A 149 3.48 13.41 -3.06
CA GLU A 149 2.26 14.12 -3.48
C GLU A 149 1.01 13.30 -3.20
N MET A 150 1.07 12.00 -3.49
CA MET A 150 -0.02 11.07 -3.23
C MET A 150 -0.32 10.95 -1.73
N MET A 151 0.72 10.81 -0.91
CA MET A 151 0.60 10.77 0.54
C MET A 151 -0.02 12.07 1.08
N ALA A 152 0.40 13.22 0.57
CA ALA A 152 -0.17 14.52 0.95
C ALA A 152 -1.65 14.62 0.57
N ALA A 153 -2.02 14.16 -0.63
CA ALA A 153 -3.41 14.11 -1.09
C ALA A 153 -4.28 13.25 -0.17
N TYR A 154 -3.80 12.07 0.21
CA TYR A 154 -4.51 11.18 1.12
C TYR A 154 -4.64 11.74 2.53
N ARG A 155 -3.55 12.29 3.09
CA ARG A 155 -3.59 12.96 4.40
C ARG A 155 -4.58 14.11 4.40
N LYS A 156 -4.71 14.85 3.31
CA LYS A 156 -5.73 15.89 3.17
C LYS A 156 -7.13 15.28 3.12
N ALA A 157 -7.38 14.28 2.27
CA ALA A 157 -8.71 13.71 2.05
C ALA A 157 -9.42 13.21 3.33
N VAL A 158 -8.66 12.72 4.31
CA VAL A 158 -9.20 12.20 5.59
C VAL A 158 -9.32 13.23 6.72
N LYS A 159 -8.88 14.48 6.51
CA LYS A 159 -9.08 15.53 7.52
C LYS A 159 -10.57 15.83 7.68
N LYS A 160 -10.95 16.31 8.86
CA LYS A 160 -12.32 16.75 9.15
C LYS A 160 -12.76 17.82 8.12
N GLY A 161 -13.89 17.58 7.47
CA GLY A 161 -14.46 18.45 6.44
C GLY A 161 -13.94 18.21 5.03
N GLU A 162 -13.02 17.27 4.82
CA GLU A 162 -12.50 16.92 3.50
C GLU A 162 -13.26 15.73 2.88
N SER A 163 -12.93 15.39 1.64
CA SER A 163 -13.72 14.49 0.80
C SER A 163 -14.07 13.15 1.45
N SER A 164 -13.11 12.48 2.10
CA SER A 164 -13.33 11.16 2.69
C SER A 164 -14.11 11.25 4.00
N ASP A 165 -13.90 12.31 4.80
CA ASP A 165 -14.67 12.58 6.01
C ASP A 165 -16.14 12.92 5.68
N ILE A 166 -16.38 13.72 4.65
CA ILE A 166 -17.73 14.03 4.16
C ILE A 166 -18.43 12.76 3.65
N ALA A 167 -17.74 11.95 2.83
CA ALA A 167 -18.29 10.71 2.30
C ALA A 167 -18.64 9.73 3.42
N PHE A 168 -17.78 9.60 4.43
CA PHE A 168 -18.03 8.77 5.60
C PHE A 168 -19.22 9.27 6.43
N LYS A 169 -19.31 10.58 6.70
CA LYS A 169 -20.46 11.17 7.41
C LYS A 169 -21.77 10.96 6.66
N ARG A 170 -21.77 11.17 5.34
CA ARG A 170 -22.94 10.92 4.48
C ARG A 170 -23.39 9.47 4.58
N LEU A 171 -22.46 8.53 4.43
CA LEU A 171 -22.71 7.10 4.59
C LEU A 171 -23.35 6.79 5.95
N THR A 172 -22.75 7.25 7.05
CA THR A 172 -23.27 6.97 8.40
C THR A 172 -24.66 7.55 8.62
N LYS A 173 -24.94 8.73 8.06
CA LYS A 173 -26.26 9.37 8.14
C LYS A 173 -27.31 8.56 7.38
N GLU A 174 -27.01 8.13 6.17
CA GLU A 174 -27.94 7.38 5.33
C GLU A 174 -28.22 5.98 5.86
N ILE A 175 -27.22 5.33 6.46
CA ILE A 175 -27.41 4.08 7.22
C ILE A 175 -28.34 4.33 8.42
N TRP A 176 -28.08 5.38 9.20
CA TRP A 176 -28.88 5.70 10.39
C TRP A 176 -30.34 6.03 10.05
N GLN A 177 -30.57 6.70 8.92
CA GLN A 177 -31.91 7.09 8.46
C GLN A 177 -32.65 5.96 7.72
N GLY A 178 -32.04 4.79 7.56
CA GLY A 178 -32.64 3.66 6.82
C GLY A 178 -32.72 3.86 5.31
N ALA A 179 -32.10 4.91 4.77
CA ALA A 179 -32.01 5.16 3.32
C ALA A 179 -31.07 4.15 2.64
N VAL A 180 -30.10 3.62 3.39
CA VAL A 180 -29.28 2.48 3.01
C VAL A 180 -29.49 1.37 4.03
N VAL A 181 -30.09 0.26 3.62
CA VAL A 181 -30.27 -0.91 4.46
C VAL A 181 -29.18 -1.93 4.12
N PRO A 182 -28.26 -2.25 5.05
CA PRO A 182 -27.33 -3.37 4.87
C PRO A 182 -28.16 -4.65 4.75
N LYS A 183 -28.01 -5.38 3.64
CA LYS A 183 -28.59 -6.72 3.53
C LYS A 183 -27.79 -7.63 4.48
N LYS A 184 -28.50 -8.35 5.36
CA LYS A 184 -27.92 -9.37 6.26
C LYS A 184 -27.37 -10.54 5.47
#